data_AF-A0A1H7LUW2-F1
#
_entry.id   AF-A0A1H7LUW2-F1
#
_cell.length_a   1.000
_cell.length_b   1.000
_cell.length_c   1.000
_cell.angle_alpha   90.00
_cell.angle_beta   90.00
_cell.angle_gamma   90.00
#
_symmetry.space_group_name_H-M   'P 1'
#
loop_
_entity.id
_entity.type
_entity.pdbx_description
1 polymer ?
#
loop_
_entity_poly.entity_id
_entity_poly.type
_entity_poly.pdbx_seq_one_letter_code
_entity_poly.pdbx_strand_id
1 'polypeptide(L)'
;MINKDTAAAIAYLSIADLVGRDYFRSHFNDVCHCYPSNDCDDLEYEYFMGFEGNAKTGVWTVFARVSVNRETEKVTLLDYKLPNGNRMENPIKPTSFA
;
A
#
# COMPACT_ATOMS: atom_id res chain seq x y z
N MET A 1 -16.92 1.05 -13.22
CA MET A 1 -15.58 1.46 -12.73
C MET A 1 -15.76 2.08 -11.35
N ILE A 2 -15.00 1.63 -10.36
CA ILE A 2 -15.05 2.18 -9.01
C ILE A 2 -14.36 3.55 -8.96
N ASN A 3 -14.80 4.39 -8.02
CA ASN A 3 -14.20 5.71 -7.78
C ASN A 3 -12.91 5.58 -6.92
N LYS A 4 -12.22 6.71 -6.73
CA LYS A 4 -10.96 6.78 -5.97
C LYS A 4 -11.13 6.34 -4.52
N ASP A 5 -12.24 6.70 -3.87
CA ASP A 5 -12.50 6.37 -2.46
C ASP A 5 -12.76 4.88 -2.27
N THR A 6 -13.52 4.26 -3.17
CA THR A 6 -13.76 2.81 -3.16
C THR A 6 -12.46 2.05 -3.43
N ALA A 7 -11.65 2.50 -4.40
CA ALA A 7 -10.35 1.88 -4.67
C ALA A 7 -9.38 2.03 -3.48
N ALA A 8 -9.39 3.18 -2.81
CA ALA A 8 -8.63 3.41 -1.59
C ALA A 8 -9.06 2.47 -0.45
N ALA A 9 -10.36 2.30 -0.23
CA ALA A 9 -10.87 1.38 0.78
C ALA A 9 -10.48 -0.08 0.49
N ILE A 10 -10.49 -0.49 -0.78
CA ILE A 10 -10.07 -1.83 -1.20
C ILE A 10 -8.57 -2.05 -0.96
N ALA A 11 -7.72 -1.08 -1.31
CA ALA A 11 -6.29 -1.10 -0.99
C ALA A 11 -6.07 -1.16 0.54
N TYR A 12 -6.78 -0.29 1.27
CA TYR A 12 -7.19 -0.37 2.68
C TYR A 12 -7.14 -1.77 3.27
N LEU A 13 -8.22 -2.48 2.94
CA LEU A 13 -8.54 -3.78 3.47
C LEU A 13 -7.50 -4.83 3.04
N SER A 14 -7.01 -4.74 1.80
CA SER A 14 -6.00 -5.68 1.29
C SER A 14 -4.68 -5.56 2.01
N ILE A 15 -4.24 -4.34 2.32
CA ILE A 15 -3.03 -4.09 3.09
C ILE A 15 -3.23 -4.53 4.55
N ALA A 16 -4.38 -4.23 5.15
CA ALA A 16 -4.70 -4.68 6.51
C ALA A 16 -4.70 -6.21 6.63
N ASP A 17 -5.24 -6.92 5.64
CA ASP A 17 -5.20 -8.39 5.60
C ASP A 17 -3.76 -8.91 5.40
N LEU A 18 -2.93 -8.21 4.64
CA LEU A 18 -1.53 -8.58 4.40
C LEU A 18 -0.65 -8.42 5.65
N VAL A 19 -0.72 -7.27 6.34
CA VAL A 19 0.14 -6.98 7.51
C VAL A 19 -0.44 -7.46 8.84
N GLY A 20 -1.71 -7.87 8.84
CA GLY A 20 -2.49 -8.21 10.03
C GLY A 20 -3.34 -7.02 10.50
N ARG A 21 -4.65 -7.25 10.64
CA ARG A 21 -5.63 -6.19 10.94
C ARG A 21 -5.37 -5.45 12.24
N ASP A 22 -4.92 -6.16 13.27
CA ASP A 22 -4.60 -5.55 14.56
C ASP A 22 -3.38 -4.63 14.47
N TYR A 23 -2.34 -5.08 13.78
CA TYR A 23 -1.15 -4.26 13.50
C TYR A 23 -1.52 -3.03 12.67
N PHE A 24 -2.28 -3.23 11.59
CA PHE A 24 -2.76 -2.14 10.75
C PHE A 24 -3.52 -1.11 11.59
N ARG A 25 -4.48 -1.54 12.40
CA ARG A 25 -5.29 -0.67 13.24
C ARG A 25 -4.47 0.13 14.25
N SER A 26 -3.44 -0.45 14.86
CA SER A 26 -2.61 0.26 15.85
C SER A 26 -1.64 1.27 15.23
N HIS A 27 -1.32 1.16 13.94
CA HIS A 27 -0.34 2.03 13.26
C HIS A 27 -0.97 2.94 12.18
N PHE A 28 -2.25 2.76 11.86
CA PHE A 28 -2.90 3.48 10.75
C PHE A 28 -2.84 5.00 10.88
N ASN A 29 -2.90 5.53 12.10
CA ASN A 29 -2.90 6.99 12.32
C ASN A 29 -1.54 7.64 11.98
N ASP A 30 -0.45 6.89 12.08
CA ASP A 30 0.92 7.39 11.87
C ASP A 30 1.50 6.95 10.52
N VAL A 31 0.69 6.28 9.69
CA VAL A 31 1.12 5.74 8.41
C VAL A 31 1.40 6.85 7.40
N CYS A 32 2.53 6.77 6.70
CA CYS A 32 2.70 7.55 5.48
C CYS A 32 1.99 6.83 4.35
N HIS A 33 1.05 7.52 3.72
CA HIS A 33 0.31 7.00 2.58
C HIS A 33 0.56 7.86 1.35
N CYS A 34 0.82 7.23 0.22
CA CYS A 34 0.81 7.90 -1.08
C CYS A 34 -0.37 7.39 -1.89
N TYR A 35 -1.17 8.33 -2.39
CA TYR A 35 -2.32 8.11 -3.25
C TYR A 35 -1.99 8.50 -4.69
N PRO A 36 -2.71 7.96 -5.69
CA PRO A 36 -2.65 8.49 -7.05
C PRO A 36 -2.99 9.98 -7.05
N SER A 37 -2.34 10.77 -7.90
CA SER A 37 -2.67 12.18 -8.05
C SER A 37 -4.14 12.34 -8.53
N ASN A 38 -4.77 13.45 -8.15
CA ASN A 38 -6.12 13.75 -8.61
C ASN A 38 -6.18 14.10 -10.11
N ASP A 39 -5.03 14.34 -10.72
CA ASP A 39 -4.87 14.89 -12.06
C ASP A 39 -4.96 13.83 -13.16
N CYS A 40 -4.90 12.54 -12.79
CA CYS A 40 -5.01 11.42 -13.72
C CYS A 40 -6.15 10.47 -13.30
N ASP A 41 -6.87 9.97 -14.32
CA ASP A 41 -7.97 9.02 -14.18
C ASP A 41 -7.53 7.65 -14.73
N ASP A 42 -6.46 7.12 -14.14
CA ASP A 42 -5.83 5.87 -14.58
C ASP A 42 -6.73 4.65 -14.30
N LEU A 43 -6.64 3.62 -15.15
CA LEU A 43 -7.35 2.34 -14.98
C LEU A 43 -6.89 1.60 -13.70
N GLU A 44 -5.62 1.77 -13.36
CA GLU A 44 -4.98 1.17 -12.20
C GLU A 44 -4.49 2.25 -11.24
N TYR A 45 -4.91 2.16 -9.98
CA TYR A 45 -4.47 3.07 -8.94
C TYR A 45 -3.48 2.39 -8.01
N GLU A 46 -2.28 2.95 -7.93
CA GLU A 46 -1.24 2.51 -7.02
C GLU A 46 -1.39 3.18 -5.65
N TYR A 47 -1.32 2.38 -4.59
CA TYR A 47 -1.36 2.81 -3.21
C TYR A 47 -0.13 2.30 -2.49
N PHE A 48 0.51 3.18 -1.74
CA PHE A 48 1.63 2.85 -0.86
C PHE A 48 1.28 3.22 0.58
N MET A 49 1.64 2.35 1.52
CA MET A 49 1.53 2.59 2.97
C MET A 49 2.82 2.16 3.66
N GLY A 50 3.47 3.10 4.35
CA GLY A 50 4.63 2.86 5.23
C GLY A 50 4.25 3.07 6.69
N PHE A 51 4.38 2.03 7.51
CA PHE A 51 3.89 2.00 8.90
C PHE A 51 4.97 2.35 9.92
N GLU A 52 6.19 1.87 9.69
CA GLU A 52 7.34 2.14 10.54
C GLU A 52 8.50 2.59 9.67
N GLY A 53 9.18 3.65 10.08
CA GLY A 53 10.23 4.24 9.25
C GLY A 53 10.42 5.72 9.49
N ASN A 54 11.20 6.33 8.62
CA ASN A 54 11.44 7.76 8.62
C ASN A 54 10.88 8.38 7.33
N ALA A 55 9.75 9.07 7.47
CA ALA A 55 9.09 9.76 6.37
C ALA A 55 9.98 10.79 5.66
N LYS A 56 10.95 11.40 6.37
CA LYS A 56 11.87 12.40 5.79
C LYS A 56 12.90 11.76 4.87
N THR A 57 13.32 10.53 5.17
CA THR A 57 14.29 9.78 4.35
C THR A 57 13.61 8.78 3.43
N GLY A 58 12.28 8.62 3.56
CA GLY A 58 11.49 7.64 2.85
C GLY A 58 11.77 6.20 3.26
N VAL A 59 12.57 5.94 4.31
CA VAL A 59 13.02 4.58 4.67
C VAL A 59 11.98 3.89 5.55
N TRP A 60 11.41 2.78 5.09
CA TRP A 60 10.36 2.05 5.81
C TRP A 60 10.79 0.63 6.23
N THR A 61 10.60 0.28 7.50
CA THR A 61 10.82 -1.08 8.04
C THR A 61 9.61 -1.99 7.86
N VAL A 62 8.40 -1.41 7.79
CA VAL A 62 7.15 -2.11 7.45
C VAL A 62 6.38 -1.29 6.43
N PHE A 63 6.03 -1.90 5.30
CA PHE A 63 5.30 -1.22 4.23
C PHE A 63 4.55 -2.20 3.32
N ALA A 64 3.60 -1.68 2.57
CA ALA A 64 2.94 -2.38 1.49
C ALA A 64 2.66 -1.42 0.31
N ARG A 65 2.83 -1.93 -0.90
CA ARG A 65 2.47 -1.27 -2.16
C ARG A 65 1.54 -2.16 -2.95
N VAL A 66 0.41 -1.63 -3.38
CA VAL A 66 -0.60 -2.37 -4.14
C VAL A 66 -1.08 -1.56 -5.35
N SER A 67 -1.54 -2.23 -6.39
CA SER A 67 -2.31 -1.64 -7.50
C SER A 67 -3.74 -2.16 -7.44
N VAL A 68 -4.73 -1.29 -7.60
CA VAL A 68 -6.15 -1.63 -7.68
C VAL A 68 -6.66 -1.32 -9.08
N ASN A 69 -7.13 -2.36 -9.79
CA ASN A 69 -7.79 -2.18 -11.08
C ASN A 69 -9.24 -1.74 -10.87
N ARG A 70 -9.64 -0.60 -11.44
CA ARG A 70 -10.93 0.02 -11.11
C ARG A 70 -12.13 -0.58 -11.83
N GLU A 71 -11.91 -1.40 -12.85
CA GLU A 71 -13.00 -2.07 -13.54
C GLU A 71 -13.32 -3.41 -12.90
N THR A 72 -12.28 -4.09 -12.42
CA THR A 72 -12.37 -5.47 -11.91
C THR A 72 -12.28 -5.56 -10.39
N GLU A 73 -11.91 -4.47 -9.72
CA GLU A 73 -11.65 -4.41 -8.26
C GLU A 73 -10.47 -5.29 -7.82
N LYS A 74 -9.74 -5.88 -8.77
CA LYS A 74 -8.62 -6.77 -8.50
C LYS A 74 -7.45 -5.99 -7.90
N VAL A 75 -6.92 -6.52 -6.81
CA VAL A 75 -5.71 -5.99 -6.16
C VAL A 75 -4.49 -6.81 -6.57
N THR A 76 -3.42 -6.11 -6.92
CA THR A 76 -2.11 -6.70 -7.22
C THR A 76 -1.10 -6.20 -6.20
N LEU A 77 -0.43 -7.10 -5.49
CA LEU A 77 0.67 -6.76 -4.59
C LEU A 77 1.91 -6.42 -5.43
N LEU A 78 2.48 -5.24 -5.22
CA LEU A 78 3.61 -4.74 -6.00
C LEU A 78 4.95 -4.89 -5.26
N ASP A 79 4.95 -4.62 -3.95
CA ASP A 79 6.08 -4.84 -3.02
C ASP A 79 5.54 -4.77 -1.57
N TYR A 80 6.20 -5.43 -0.64
CA TYR A 80 5.90 -5.31 0.79
C TYR A 80 7.07 -5.78 1.66
N LYS A 81 7.06 -5.30 2.90
CA LYS A 81 7.83 -5.86 4.02
C LYS A 81 6.93 -5.91 5.25
N LEU A 82 6.75 -7.11 5.79
CA LEU A 82 5.81 -7.41 6.87
C LEU A 82 6.41 -7.09 8.24
N PRO A 83 5.58 -6.95 9.30
CA PRO A 83 6.04 -6.72 10.66
C PRO A 83 7.00 -7.79 11.21
N ASN A 84 6.92 -9.03 10.71
CA ASN A 84 7.82 -10.11 11.09
C ASN A 84 9.19 -10.06 10.39
N GLY A 85 9.45 -9.03 9.57
CA GLY A 85 10.69 -8.85 8.83
C GLY A 85 10.71 -9.51 7.44
N ASN A 86 9.72 -10.32 7.10
CA ASN A 86 9.67 -10.96 5.78
C ASN A 86 9.37 -9.93 4.69
N ARG A 87 10.16 -9.96 3.61
CA ARG A 87 9.96 -9.14 2.41
C ARG A 87 9.44 -10.00 1.26
N MET A 88 8.69 -9.40 0.35
CA MET A 88 8.37 -10.03 -0.94
C MET A 88 9.67 -10.43 -1.67
N GLU A 89 9.80 -11.71 -2.04
CA GLU A 89 11.03 -12.22 -2.68
C GLU A 89 11.29 -11.62 -4.06
N ASN A 90 10.23 -11.42 -4.86
CA ASN A 90 10.31 -10.91 -6.24
C ASN A 90 9.31 -9.76 -6.46
N PRO A 91 9.60 -8.56 -5.96
CA PRO A 91 8.68 -7.42 -6.08
C PRO A 91 8.52 -6.98 -7.54
N ILE A 92 7.26 -6.75 -7.96
CA ILE A 92 6.91 -6.24 -9.29
C ILE A 92 7.41 -4.81 -9.46
N LYS A 93 7.27 -3.99 -8.42
CA LYS A 93 7.71 -2.59 -8.40
C LYS A 93 8.43 -2.32 -7.08
N PRO A 94 9.74 -2.61 -7.01
CA PRO A 94 10.51 -2.47 -5.79
C PRO A 94 10.39 -1.06 -5.21
N THR A 95 10.09 -0.98 -3.92
CA THR A 95 10.14 0.26 -3.16
C THR A 95 11.60 0.54 -2.86
N SER A 96 12.14 1.58 -3.49
CA SER A 96 13.56 1.96 -3.46
C SER A 96 14.05 2.48 -2.11
N PHE A 97 13.13 2.79 -1.20
CA PHE A 97 13.44 3.38 0.11
C PHE A 97 13.00 2.44 1.24
N ALA A 98 13.36 1.15 1.22
CA ALA A 98 12.98 0.20 2.27
C ALA A 98 13.97 -0.95 2.45
#